data_AF-A0A2T5P9S5-F1
#
_entry.id   AF-A0A2T5P9S5-F1
#
_cell.length_a   1.000
_cell.length_b   1.000
_cell.length_c   1.000
_cell.angle_alpha   90.00
_cell.angle_beta   90.00
_cell.angle_gamma   90.00
#
_symmetry.space_group_name_H-M   'P 1'
#
loop_
_entity.id
_entity.type
_entity.pdbx_description
1 polymer ?
#
loop_
_entity_poly.entity_id
_entity_poly.type
_entity_poly.pdbx_seq_one_letter_code
_entity_poly.pdbx_strand_id
1 'polypeptide(L)'
;MRRPQNAHGPKAEMNVVPYIDVMLVLLVIFMVTAPMLTQGIPIELPKVAAQALPSDSRQQILTLSVRADGGYHWALGNELDVEGRSDSADDLAEMTAKVGAIVSADPDTQIYVRADQDSRYADVIAGMAALQQGGVSNVGLITEPPQ
;
A
#
# COMPACT_ATOMS: atom_id res chain seq x y z
N MET A 1 -21.66 62.66 64.82
CA MET A 1 -20.39 62.09 64.33
C MET A 1 -20.72 60.86 63.49
N ARG A 2 -20.39 60.87 62.18
CA ARG A 2 -20.68 59.77 61.22
C ARG A 2 -19.46 58.84 61.13
N ARG A 3 -19.67 57.52 61.26
CA ARG A 3 -18.65 56.47 61.00
C ARG A 3 -18.50 56.24 59.50
N PRO A 4 -17.29 55.97 58.97
CA PRO A 4 -17.12 55.62 57.56
C PRO A 4 -17.54 54.17 57.31
N GLN A 5 -18.27 53.93 56.22
CA GLN A 5 -18.53 52.60 55.69
C GLN A 5 -17.37 52.20 54.77
N ASN A 6 -16.66 51.12 55.10
CA ASN A 6 -15.69 50.51 54.19
C ASN A 6 -16.45 49.71 53.13
N ALA A 7 -16.55 50.25 51.93
CA ALA A 7 -17.01 49.54 50.76
C ALA A 7 -15.93 48.53 50.32
N HIS A 8 -16.22 47.24 50.46
CA HIS A 8 -15.40 46.19 49.87
C HIS A 8 -15.74 46.11 48.38
N GLY A 9 -14.81 46.56 47.54
CA GLY A 9 -14.94 46.43 46.09
C GLY A 9 -15.04 44.95 45.66
N PRO A 10 -15.76 44.65 44.57
CA PRO A 10 -15.91 43.29 44.08
C PRO A 10 -14.55 42.68 43.73
N LYS A 11 -14.28 41.47 44.22
CA LYS A 11 -13.06 40.72 43.89
C LYS A 11 -13.23 40.07 42.52
N ALA A 12 -12.49 40.55 41.53
CA ALA A 12 -12.34 39.93 40.23
C ALA A 12 -11.16 38.93 40.27
N GLU A 13 -11.37 37.76 40.87
CA GLU A 13 -10.42 36.66 40.78
C GLU A 13 -10.80 35.80 39.56
N MET A 14 -9.93 35.71 38.56
CA MET A 14 -10.17 34.86 37.39
C MET A 14 -10.12 33.40 37.81
N ASN A 15 -11.23 32.67 37.63
CA ASN A 15 -11.21 31.23 37.85
C ASN A 15 -10.44 30.56 36.71
N VAL A 16 -9.26 30.02 37.01
CA VAL A 16 -8.38 29.34 36.04
C VAL A 16 -8.76 27.87 35.83
N VAL A 17 -9.52 27.27 36.76
CA VAL A 17 -9.93 25.86 36.71
C VAL A 17 -10.74 25.52 35.44
N PRO A 18 -11.73 26.32 35.00
CA PRO A 18 -12.48 26.04 33.78
C PRO A 18 -11.62 26.16 32.50
N TYR A 19 -10.60 27.02 32.51
CA TYR A 19 -9.71 27.20 31.36
C TYR A 19 -8.82 25.98 31.14
N ILE A 20 -8.31 25.41 32.22
CA ILE A 20 -7.47 24.22 32.18
C ILE A 20 -8.26 23.02 31.66
N ASP A 21 -9.53 22.87 32.07
CA ASP A 21 -10.41 21.78 31.63
C ASP A 21 -10.65 21.81 30.12
N VAL A 22 -10.95 22.99 29.56
CA VAL A 22 -11.12 23.17 28.11
C VAL A 22 -9.83 22.86 27.34
N MET A 23 -8.68 23.28 27.86
CA MET A 23 -7.40 22.99 27.22
C MET A 23 -7.05 21.49 27.26
N LEU A 24 -7.35 20.80 28.36
CA LEU A 24 -7.14 19.35 28.47
C LEU A 24 -8.05 18.56 27.51
N VAL A 25 -9.31 18.95 27.37
CA VAL A 25 -10.24 18.34 26.40
C VAL A 25 -9.70 18.45 24.97
N LEU A 26 -9.17 19.62 24.58
CA LEU A 26 -8.59 19.81 23.24
C LEU A 26 -7.35 18.93 23.02
N LEU A 27 -6.48 18.77 24.03
CA LEU A 27 -5.31 17.90 23.95
C LEU A 27 -5.71 16.42 23.79
N VAL A 28 -6.73 15.96 24.50
CA VAL A 28 -7.25 14.60 24.39
C VAL A 28 -7.84 14.35 23.00
N ILE A 29 -8.57 15.32 22.43
CA ILE A 29 -9.09 15.22 21.06
C ILE A 29 -7.95 15.04 20.06
N PHE A 30 -6.88 15.85 20.13
CA PHE A 30 -5.72 15.69 19.24
C PHE A 30 -4.97 14.38 19.44
N MET A 31 -4.88 13.88 20.68
CA MET A 31 -4.26 12.58 20.97
C MET A 31 -5.08 11.40 20.41
N VAL A 32 -6.41 11.55 20.36
CA VAL A 32 -7.36 10.51 19.92
C VAL A 32 -7.65 10.56 18.41
N THR A 33 -7.36 11.66 17.71
CA THR A 33 -7.57 11.78 16.25
C THR A 33 -6.37 11.39 15.40
N ALA A 34 -5.24 11.05 16.03
CA ALA A 34 -4.06 10.49 15.37
C ALA A 34 -3.98 8.94 15.21
N PRO A 35 -5.03 8.10 15.41
CA PRO A 35 -4.90 6.68 15.18
C PRO A 35 -4.77 6.49 13.68
N MET A 36 -3.66 5.88 13.31
CA MET A 36 -3.13 5.85 11.95
C MET A 36 -4.15 5.30 10.95
N LEU A 37 -4.29 5.99 9.82
CA LEU A 37 -4.90 5.47 8.61
C LEU A 37 -4.00 4.35 8.03
N THR A 38 -4.11 3.15 8.58
CA THR A 38 -3.60 1.95 7.89
C THR A 38 -4.64 1.57 6.84
N GLN A 39 -4.46 2.09 5.62
CA GLN A 39 -5.18 1.60 4.44
C GLN A 39 -4.64 0.20 4.11
N GLY A 40 -5.22 -0.83 4.72
CA GLY A 40 -5.00 -2.19 4.29
C GLY A 40 -5.78 -2.43 3.00
N ILE A 41 -5.08 -2.64 1.88
CA ILE A 41 -5.71 -3.22 0.68
C ILE A 41 -5.90 -4.71 0.99
N PRO A 42 -7.14 -5.23 1.06
CA PRO A 42 -7.35 -6.66 1.21
C PRO A 42 -6.85 -7.37 -0.05
N ILE A 43 -5.66 -7.96 0.02
CA ILE A 43 -5.11 -8.78 -1.05
C ILE A 43 -5.55 -10.22 -0.76
N GLU A 44 -6.52 -10.70 -1.54
CA GLU A 44 -6.84 -12.12 -1.59
C GLU A 44 -5.74 -12.84 -2.38
N LEU A 45 -4.70 -13.29 -1.69
CA LEU A 45 -3.70 -14.18 -2.28
C LEU A 45 -4.39 -15.52 -2.61
N PRO A 46 -4.49 -15.93 -3.88
CA PRO A 46 -4.99 -17.25 -4.21
C PRO A 46 -4.07 -18.29 -3.56
N LYS A 47 -4.64 -19.16 -2.73
CA LYS A 47 -3.92 -20.29 -2.11
C LYS A 47 -3.69 -21.39 -3.15
N VAL A 48 -2.92 -21.09 -4.18
CA VAL A 48 -2.47 -22.12 -5.12
C VAL A 48 -1.24 -22.78 -4.52
N ALA A 49 -1.44 -23.95 -3.92
CA ALA A 49 -0.37 -24.94 -3.80
C ALA A 49 0.12 -25.20 -5.22
N ALA A 50 1.33 -24.76 -5.57
CA ALA A 50 2.01 -24.85 -6.87
C ALA A 50 1.33 -25.86 -7.82
N GLN A 51 0.26 -25.42 -8.47
CA GLN A 51 -0.54 -26.27 -9.34
C GLN A 51 -0.13 -25.85 -10.73
N ALA A 52 0.21 -26.84 -11.55
CA ALA A 52 0.57 -26.64 -12.94
C ALA A 52 -0.42 -25.65 -13.57
N LEU A 53 0.11 -24.51 -14.00
CA LEU A 53 -0.66 -23.41 -14.56
C LEU A 53 -1.46 -23.96 -15.75
N PRO A 54 -2.78 -23.71 -15.83
CA PRO A 54 -3.54 -24.12 -16.99
C PRO A 54 -2.98 -23.39 -18.21
N SER A 55 -2.38 -24.15 -19.12
CA SER A 55 -1.85 -23.68 -20.40
C SER A 55 -3.01 -23.37 -21.36
N ASP A 56 -3.88 -22.41 -21.03
CA ASP A 56 -4.80 -21.89 -22.03
C ASP A 56 -3.98 -21.01 -22.99
N SER A 57 -3.38 -21.68 -23.99
CA SER A 57 -2.41 -21.20 -24.99
C SER A 57 -2.79 -19.94 -25.80
N ARG A 58 -3.91 -19.29 -25.48
CA ARG A 58 -4.44 -18.10 -26.16
C ARG A 58 -4.38 -16.83 -25.33
N GLN A 59 -4.00 -16.90 -24.06
CA GLN A 59 -3.90 -15.72 -23.20
C GLN A 59 -2.46 -15.26 -23.08
N GLN A 60 -2.26 -13.95 -23.25
CA GLN A 60 -0.96 -13.33 -23.06
C GLN A 60 -0.57 -13.41 -21.58
N ILE A 61 0.65 -13.84 -21.30
CA ILE A 61 1.19 -14.00 -19.96
C ILE A 61 2.29 -12.96 -19.75
N LEU A 62 2.18 -12.19 -18.67
CA LEU A 62 3.23 -11.29 -18.20
C LEU A 62 3.79 -11.81 -16.87
N THR A 63 5.06 -12.23 -16.87
CA THR A 63 5.77 -12.62 -15.65
C THR A 63 6.56 -11.42 -15.14
N LEU A 64 6.11 -10.80 -14.05
CA LEU A 64 6.79 -9.70 -13.38
C LEU A 64 7.71 -10.25 -12.28
N SER A 65 9.01 -10.02 -12.42
CA SER A 65 10.03 -10.42 -11.46
C SER A 65 10.55 -9.21 -10.69
N VAL A 66 10.48 -9.29 -9.36
CA VAL A 66 10.98 -8.26 -8.45
C VAL A 66 12.40 -8.62 -8.01
N ARG A 67 13.35 -7.70 -8.20
CA ARG A 67 14.76 -7.89 -7.82
C ARG A 67 15.01 -7.39 -6.39
N ALA A 68 16.05 -7.92 -5.75
CA ALA A 68 16.44 -7.53 -4.39
C ALA A 68 16.87 -6.05 -4.26
N ASP A 69 17.27 -5.41 -5.35
CA ASP A 69 17.61 -3.98 -5.41
C ASP A 69 16.38 -3.05 -5.55
N GLY A 70 15.17 -3.62 -5.60
CA GLY A 70 13.92 -2.88 -5.77
C GLY A 70 13.54 -2.61 -7.23
N GLY A 71 14.37 -3.05 -8.19
CA GLY A 71 14.07 -2.97 -9.61
C GLY A 71 13.07 -4.03 -10.07
N TYR A 72 12.41 -3.75 -11.19
CA TYR A 72 11.39 -4.62 -11.79
C TYR A 72 11.82 -5.04 -13.19
N HIS A 73 11.55 -6.28 -13.55
CA HIS A 73 11.67 -6.75 -14.94
C HIS A 73 10.54 -7.69 -15.26
N TRP A 74 10.15 -7.77 -16.53
CA TRP A 74 9.12 -8.71 -16.95
C TRP A 74 9.41 -9.35 -18.29
N ALA A 75 8.86 -10.55 -18.46
CA ALA A 75 8.74 -11.23 -19.73
C ALA A 75 7.29 -11.18 -20.19
N LEU A 76 7.09 -10.89 -21.47
CA LEU A 76 5.80 -10.98 -22.14
C LEU A 76 5.85 -12.14 -23.14
N GLY A 77 4.91 -13.06 -23.04
CA GLY A 77 4.83 -14.20 -23.93
C GLY A 77 3.50 -14.92 -23.84
N ASN A 78 3.45 -16.12 -24.43
CA ASN A 78 2.28 -16.98 -24.40
C ASN A 78 2.42 -18.11 -23.36
N GLU A 79 3.57 -18.17 -22.69
CA GLU A 79 3.92 -19.16 -21.68
C GLU A 79 4.56 -18.44 -20.50
N LEU A 80 4.56 -19.09 -19.33
CA LEU A 80 5.25 -18.56 -18.16
C LEU A 80 6.77 -18.61 -18.40
N ASP A 81 7.33 -17.48 -18.78
CA ASP A 81 8.77 -17.30 -18.88
C ASP A 81 9.31 -16.60 -17.63
N VAL A 82 10.22 -17.27 -16.94
CA VAL A 82 10.85 -16.77 -15.70
C VAL A 82 12.31 -16.36 -15.90
N GLU A 83 12.93 -16.76 -17.01
CA GLU A 83 14.32 -16.40 -17.35
C GLU A 83 14.36 -15.29 -18.40
N GLY A 84 13.30 -15.15 -19.18
CA GLY A 84 13.13 -14.12 -20.17
C GLY A 84 13.07 -12.72 -19.59
N ARG A 85 13.49 -11.77 -20.41
CA ARG A 85 13.40 -10.34 -20.11
C ARG A 85 12.99 -9.61 -21.37
N SER A 86 11.73 -9.20 -21.41
CA SER A 86 11.22 -8.35 -22.48
C SER A 86 11.56 -6.88 -22.21
N ASP A 87 11.36 -6.44 -20.97
CA ASP A 87 11.67 -5.07 -20.56
C ASP A 87 11.91 -5.01 -19.03
N SER A 88 12.32 -3.85 -18.55
CA SER A 88 12.53 -3.55 -17.13
C SER A 88 12.19 -2.11 -16.77
N ALA A 89 12.09 -1.87 -15.48
CA ALA A 89 11.88 -0.57 -14.89
C ALA A 89 12.72 -0.46 -13.62
N ASP A 90 13.32 0.70 -13.42
CA ASP A 90 14.16 0.95 -12.23
C ASP A 90 13.30 1.34 -11.01
N ASP A 91 12.09 1.83 -11.25
CA ASP A 91 11.14 2.22 -10.20
C ASP A 91 9.72 1.68 -10.42
N LEU A 92 8.92 1.78 -9.36
CA LEU A 92 7.53 1.30 -9.33
C LEU A 92 6.62 2.07 -10.30
N ALA A 93 6.87 3.37 -10.49
CA ALA A 93 6.00 4.22 -11.31
C ALA A 93 6.16 3.90 -12.80
N GLU A 94 7.41 3.73 -13.25
CA GLU A 94 7.74 3.30 -14.60
C GLU A 94 7.20 1.89 -14.88
N MET A 95 7.37 0.96 -13.94
CA MET A 95 6.81 -0.39 -14.05
C MET A 95 5.29 -0.34 -14.23
N THR A 96 4.59 0.42 -13.38
CA THR A 96 3.13 0.53 -13.42
C THR A 96 2.65 1.15 -14.72
N ALA A 97 3.35 2.17 -15.24
CA ALA A 97 2.99 2.81 -16.50
C ALA A 97 3.14 1.85 -17.69
N LYS A 98 4.25 1.12 -17.76
CA LYS A 98 4.54 0.19 -18.86
C LYS A 98 3.63 -1.04 -18.82
N VAL A 99 3.48 -1.66 -17.64
CA VAL A 99 2.60 -2.83 -17.47
C VAL A 99 1.13 -2.43 -17.66
N GLY A 100 0.73 -1.26 -17.15
CA GLY A 100 -0.61 -0.72 -17.36
C GLY A 100 -0.94 -0.49 -18.84
N ALA A 101 0.05 -0.08 -19.65
CA ALA A 101 -0.14 0.06 -21.09
C ALA A 101 -0.35 -1.29 -21.79
N ILE A 102 0.35 -2.34 -21.36
CA ILE A 102 0.19 -3.71 -21.89
C ILE A 102 -1.22 -4.23 -21.57
N VAL A 103 -1.66 -4.08 -20.32
CA VAL A 103 -2.98 -4.55 -19.86
C VAL A 103 -4.11 -3.73 -20.48
N SER A 104 -3.89 -2.44 -20.72
CA SER A 104 -4.87 -1.60 -21.43
C SER A 104 -5.03 -2.02 -22.90
N ALA A 105 -3.97 -2.55 -23.52
CA ALA A 105 -4.02 -3.06 -24.89
C ALA A 105 -4.66 -4.45 -24.97
N ASP A 106 -4.40 -5.31 -23.98
CA ASP A 106 -5.00 -6.64 -23.86
C ASP A 106 -5.47 -6.91 -22.41
N PRO A 107 -6.74 -6.64 -22.11
CA PRO A 107 -7.32 -6.83 -20.78
C PRO A 107 -7.34 -8.27 -20.27
N ASP A 108 -7.22 -9.25 -21.17
CA ASP A 108 -7.18 -10.67 -20.82
C ASP A 108 -5.77 -11.14 -20.43
N THR A 109 -4.78 -10.23 -20.42
CA THR A 109 -3.39 -10.53 -20.01
C THR A 109 -3.37 -11.03 -18.56
N GLN A 110 -2.84 -12.23 -18.35
CA GLN A 110 -2.66 -12.79 -17.03
C GLN A 110 -1.29 -12.42 -16.47
N ILE A 111 -1.26 -11.84 -15.27
CA ILE A 111 -0.01 -11.39 -14.65
C ILE A 111 0.41 -12.36 -13.55
N TYR A 112 1.65 -12.85 -13.62
CA TYR A 112 2.29 -13.59 -12.55
C TYR A 112 3.40 -12.76 -11.95
N VAL A 113 3.39 -12.60 -10.63
CA VAL A 113 4.47 -11.95 -9.88
C VAL A 113 5.38 -13.04 -9.32
N ARG A 114 6.64 -12.98 -9.72
CA ARG A 114 7.74 -13.79 -9.18
C ARG A 114 8.52 -12.94 -8.19
N ALA A 115 8.62 -13.45 -6.97
CA ALA A 115 9.54 -12.93 -5.97
C ALA A 115 10.74 -13.87 -5.84
N ASP A 116 11.94 -13.32 -5.97
CA ASP A 116 13.17 -14.02 -5.59
C ASP A 116 13.19 -14.23 -4.06
N GLN A 117 13.96 -15.20 -3.56
CA GLN A 117 14.11 -15.46 -2.12
C GLN A 117 14.69 -14.26 -1.38
N ASP A 118 15.59 -13.51 -2.05
CA ASP A 118 16.23 -12.32 -1.49
C ASP A 118 15.43 -11.03 -1.68
N SER A 119 14.29 -11.09 -2.40
CA SER A 119 13.47 -9.92 -2.65
C SER A 119 12.72 -9.48 -1.41
N ARG A 120 12.78 -8.17 -1.12
CA ARG A 120 12.10 -7.61 0.04
C ARG A 120 10.60 -7.75 -0.14
N TYR A 121 9.94 -8.41 0.82
CA TYR A 121 8.49 -8.59 0.82
C TYR A 121 7.71 -7.28 0.59
N ALA A 122 8.20 -6.18 1.15
CA ALA A 122 7.60 -4.85 0.96
C ALA A 122 7.53 -4.43 -0.52
N ASP A 123 8.56 -4.72 -1.31
CA ASP A 123 8.65 -4.32 -2.71
C ASP A 123 7.73 -5.19 -3.58
N VAL A 124 7.60 -6.47 -3.24
CA VAL A 124 6.63 -7.39 -3.87
C VAL A 124 5.19 -6.94 -3.62
N ILE A 125 4.85 -6.59 -2.37
CA ILE A 125 3.52 -6.08 -2.03
C ILE A 125 3.24 -4.74 -2.72
N ALA A 126 4.21 -3.84 -2.76
CA ALA A 126 4.07 -2.56 -3.44
C ALA A 126 3.81 -2.74 -4.95
N GLY A 127 4.54 -3.67 -5.59
CA GLY A 127 4.33 -4.06 -6.98
C GLY A 127 2.90 -4.58 -7.24
N MET A 128 2.45 -5.56 -6.46
CA MET A 128 1.10 -6.13 -6.60
C MET A 128 0.00 -5.08 -6.37
N ALA A 129 0.15 -4.22 -5.36
CA ALA A 129 -0.80 -3.17 -5.07
C ALA A 129 -0.90 -2.16 -6.23
N ALA A 130 0.24 -1.79 -6.83
CA ALA A 130 0.28 -0.88 -7.96
C ALA A 130 -0.40 -1.49 -9.20
N LEU A 131 -0.18 -2.79 -9.45
CA LEU A 131 -0.85 -3.52 -10.53
C LEU A 131 -2.38 -3.58 -10.35
N GLN A 132 -2.85 -3.87 -9.14
CA GLN A 132 -4.29 -3.87 -8.83
C GLN A 132 -4.92 -2.47 -9.02
N GLN A 133 -4.23 -1.41 -8.58
CA GLN A 133 -4.67 -0.04 -8.82
C GLN A 133 -4.70 0.31 -10.32
N GLY A 134 -3.78 -0.27 -11.09
CA GLY A 134 -3.74 -0.19 -12.55
C GLY A 134 -4.85 -0.97 -13.28
N GLY A 135 -5.76 -1.63 -12.56
CA GLY A 135 -6.89 -2.36 -13.13
C GLY A 135 -6.60 -3.84 -13.42
N VAL A 136 -5.46 -4.37 -12.98
CA VAL A 136 -5.13 -5.80 -13.12
C VAL A 136 -5.92 -6.60 -12.09
N SER A 137 -6.90 -7.35 -12.56
CA SER A 137 -7.78 -8.18 -11.73
C SER A 137 -7.21 -9.57 -11.43
N ASN A 138 -6.38 -10.12 -12.31
CA ASN A 138 -5.86 -11.49 -12.21
C ASN A 138 -4.34 -11.50 -12.00
N VAL A 139 -3.92 -11.29 -10.74
CA VAL A 139 -2.52 -11.38 -10.32
C VAL A 139 -2.28 -12.72 -9.61
N GLY A 140 -1.47 -13.59 -10.20
CA GLY A 140 -0.97 -14.81 -9.56
C GLY A 140 0.39 -14.56 -8.91
N LEU A 141 0.66 -15.19 -7.76
CA LEU A 141 2.00 -15.20 -7.15
C LEU A 141 2.66 -16.54 -7.43
N ILE A 142 3.89 -16.51 -7.94
CA ILE A 142 4.74 -17.69 -8.07
C ILE A 142 5.96 -17.54 -7.17
N THR A 143 6.28 -18.61 -6.45
CA THR A 143 7.45 -18.69 -5.58
C THR A 143 8.28 -19.89 -6.02
N GLU A 144 9.60 -19.75 -5.99
CA GLU A 144 10.45 -20.91 -6.22
C GLU A 144 10.42 -21.83 -5.00
N PRO A 145 10.36 -23.16 -5.19
CA PRO A 145 10.48 -24.10 -4.10
C PRO A 145 11.82 -23.88 -3.37
N PRO A 146 11.84 -23.90 -2.02
CA PRO A 146 13.11 -23.96 -1.32
C PRO A 146 13.85 -25.23 -1.77
N GLN A 147 15.10 -25.08 -2.24
CA GLN A 147 15.98 -26.21 -2.52
C GLN A 147 16.44 -26.88 -1.23
#